data_AF-A0A4U7F762-F1
#
_entry.id   AF-A0A4U7F762-F1
#
_cell.length_a   1.000
_cell.length_b   1.000
_cell.length_c   1.000
_cell.angle_alpha   90.00
_cell.angle_beta   90.00
_cell.angle_gamma   90.00
#
_symmetry.space_group_name_H-M   'P 1'
#
loop_
_entity.id
_entity.type
_entity.pdbx_description
1 polymer ?
#
loop_
_entity_poly.entity_id
_entity_poly.type
_entity_poly.pdbx_seq_one_letter_code
_entity_poly.pdbx_strand_id
1 'polypeptide(L)'
;MHFDSRTQRALREAGLDADAIADASDRVAGLVAADAERLRAFFADDGPYYSDMELAHSAAGIKEHATADVDLFTHGSDLRGYLSLGETVHDRVRFARDPEEL
;
A
#
# COMPACT_ATOMS: atom_id res chain seq x y z
N MET A 1 7.35 14.63 -0.98
CA MET A 1 6.80 15.98 -1.07
C MET A 1 5.65 16.06 -0.09
N HIS A 2 5.86 16.87 0.94
CA HIS A 2 4.91 17.25 1.97
C HIS A 2 3.67 17.91 1.33
N PHE A 3 2.59 18.04 2.09
CA PHE A 3 1.26 18.43 1.60
C PHE A 3 1.27 19.48 0.49
N ASP A 4 0.44 19.30 -0.54
CA ASP A 4 0.32 20.28 -1.62
C ASP A 4 -0.21 21.64 -1.12
N SER A 5 -0.06 22.67 -1.94
CA SER A 5 -0.42 24.03 -1.56
C SER A 5 -1.90 24.23 -1.21
N ARG A 6 -2.82 23.45 -1.81
CA ARG A 6 -4.25 23.53 -1.49
C ARG A 6 -4.50 22.90 -0.13
N THR A 7 -3.90 21.75 0.15
CA THR A 7 -3.98 21.11 1.47
C THR A 7 -3.39 21.99 2.57
N GLN A 8 -2.19 22.54 2.39
CA GLN A 8 -1.59 23.43 3.39
C GLN A 8 -2.43 24.69 3.64
N ARG A 9 -3.06 25.23 2.59
CA ARG A 9 -3.97 26.38 2.75
C ARG A 9 -5.20 26.00 3.58
N ALA A 10 -5.84 24.87 3.28
CA ALA A 10 -7.00 24.40 4.05
C ALA A 10 -6.65 24.16 5.53
N LEU A 11 -5.47 23.60 5.81
CA LEU A 11 -5.01 23.38 7.18
C LEU A 11 -4.76 24.71 7.93
N ARG A 12 -4.21 25.72 7.25
CA ARG A 12 -4.08 27.08 7.83
C ARG A 12 -5.45 27.73 8.08
N GLU A 13 -6.38 27.58 7.14
CA GLU A 13 -7.76 28.07 7.30
C GLU A 13 -8.49 27.36 8.45
N ALA A 14 -8.12 26.11 8.75
CA ALA A 14 -8.58 25.35 9.91
C ALA A 14 -7.85 25.72 11.23
N GLY A 15 -6.91 26.66 11.19
CA GLY A 15 -6.24 27.21 12.38
C GLY A 15 -4.91 26.56 12.76
N LEU A 16 -4.34 25.68 11.92
CA LEU A 16 -2.99 25.17 12.15
C LEU A 16 -1.95 26.22 11.73
N ASP A 17 -0.91 26.37 12.54
CA ASP A 17 0.25 27.16 12.18
C ASP A 17 1.19 26.36 11.25
N ALA A 18 2.24 27.04 10.78
CA ALA A 18 3.18 26.46 9.83
C ALA A 18 3.96 25.27 10.42
N ASP A 19 4.29 25.33 11.71
CA ASP A 19 5.07 24.30 12.40
C ASP A 19 4.21 23.04 12.58
N ALA A 20 2.97 23.18 13.02
CA ALA A 20 2.02 22.09 13.11
C ALA A 20 1.74 21.42 11.76
N ILE A 21 1.70 22.19 10.67
CA ILE A 21 1.55 21.66 9.32
C ILE A 21 2.80 20.88 8.89
N ALA A 22 3.99 21.37 9.20
CA ALA A 22 5.25 20.69 8.92
C ALA A 22 5.33 19.35 9.69
N ASP A 23 5.08 19.38 11.01
CA ASP A 23 5.07 18.20 11.87
C ASP A 23 4.06 17.14 11.39
N ALA A 24 2.85 17.57 11.02
CA ALA A 24 1.84 16.67 10.47
C ALA A 24 2.31 16.04 9.15
N SER A 25 2.98 16.80 8.31
CA SER A 25 3.46 16.29 7.04
C SER A 25 4.64 15.33 7.18
N ASP A 26 5.55 15.59 8.12
CA ASP A 26 6.63 14.66 8.50
C ASP A 26 6.06 13.38 9.10
N ARG A 27 5.01 13.50 9.93
CA ARG A 27 4.33 12.33 10.49
C ARG A 27 3.73 11.44 9.40
N VAL A 28 3.10 12.01 8.38
CA VAL A 28 2.57 11.25 7.24
C VAL A 28 3.68 10.53 6.49
N ALA A 29 4.82 11.18 6.24
CA ALA A 29 5.96 10.53 5.61
C ALA A 29 6.47 9.33 6.43
N GLY A 30 6.55 9.48 7.76
CA GLY A 30 6.90 8.39 8.66
C GLY A 30 5.88 7.24 8.67
N LEU A 31 4.59 7.54 8.58
CA LEU A 31 3.53 6.51 8.45
C LEU A 31 3.67 5.74 7.14
N VAL A 32 3.88 6.43 6.01
CA VAL A 32 4.11 5.80 4.70
C VAL A 32 5.33 4.89 4.71
N ALA A 33 6.43 5.31 5.35
CA ALA A 33 7.62 4.49 5.49
C ALA A 33 7.35 3.23 6.34
N ALA A 34 6.61 3.37 7.44
CA ALA A 34 6.20 2.24 8.26
C ALA A 34 5.27 1.28 7.51
N ASP A 35 4.37 1.79 6.66
CA ASP A 35 3.49 0.97 5.83
C ASP A 35 4.28 0.18 4.78
N ALA A 36 5.27 0.82 4.15
CA ALA A 36 6.17 0.15 3.22
C ALA A 36 6.93 -1.00 3.89
N GLU A 37 7.41 -0.79 5.12
CA GLU A 37 8.09 -1.83 5.86
C GLU A 37 7.17 -3.00 6.23
N ARG A 38 5.92 -2.71 6.64
CA ARG A 38 4.93 -3.77 6.91
C ARG A 38 4.61 -4.59 5.67
N LEU A 39 4.49 -3.95 4.51
CA LEU A 39 4.25 -4.66 3.24
C LEU A 39 5.46 -5.51 2.83
N ARG A 40 6.69 -4.99 2.95
CA ARG A 40 7.91 -5.78 2.67
C ARG A 40 8.02 -6.98 3.61
N ALA A 41 7.75 -6.78 4.90
CA ALA A 41 7.76 -7.85 5.89
C ALA A 41 6.69 -8.92 5.60
N PHE A 42 5.50 -8.51 5.16
CA PHE A 42 4.44 -9.44 4.80
C PHE A 42 4.84 -10.39 3.65
N PHE A 43 5.57 -9.87 2.66
CA PHE A 43 6.04 -10.63 1.49
C PHE A 43 7.50 -11.11 1.58
N ALA A 44 8.13 -11.04 2.75
CA ALA A 44 9.57 -11.30 2.90
C ALA A 44 9.95 -12.77 2.71
N ASP A 45 9.04 -13.68 3.07
CA ASP A 45 9.24 -15.12 2.98
C ASP A 45 8.52 -15.70 1.76
N ASP A 46 8.81 -16.94 1.40
CA ASP A 46 7.97 -17.65 0.45
C ASP A 46 6.57 -17.92 1.04
N GLY A 47 5.64 -18.26 0.15
CA GLY A 47 4.22 -18.49 0.42
C GLY A 47 3.92 -19.73 1.30
N PRO A 48 2.65 -20.15 1.34
CA PRO A 48 1.59 -19.70 0.44
C PRO A 48 1.08 -18.28 0.76
N TYR A 49 0.67 -17.59 -0.29
CA TYR A 49 -0.12 -16.36 -0.24
C TYR A 49 -1.47 -16.63 -0.89
N TYR A 50 -2.53 -16.20 -0.23
CA TYR A 50 -3.89 -16.34 -0.74
C TYR A 50 -4.40 -15.00 -1.22
N SER A 51 -5.06 -14.99 -2.38
CA SER A 51 -5.65 -13.77 -2.93
C SER A 51 -7.08 -13.99 -3.40
N ASP A 52 -7.94 -12.99 -3.24
CA ASP A 52 -9.29 -12.95 -3.83
C ASP A 52 -9.28 -12.50 -5.32
N MET A 53 -8.09 -12.46 -5.94
CA MET A 53 -7.89 -12.05 -7.32
C MET A 53 -8.82 -12.78 -8.30
N GLU A 54 -9.60 -11.99 -9.04
CA GLU A 54 -10.31 -12.45 -10.22
C GLU A 54 -9.39 -12.32 -11.45
N LEU A 55 -8.84 -13.45 -11.90
CA LEU A 55 -8.24 -13.51 -13.24
C LEU A 55 -9.36 -13.28 -14.25
N ALA A 56 -9.20 -12.28 -15.12
CA ALA A 56 -10.12 -12.08 -16.23
C ALA A 56 -10.26 -13.41 -16.99
N HIS A 57 -11.43 -14.06 -16.83
CA HIS A 57 -11.81 -15.38 -17.38
C HIS A 57 -11.55 -16.65 -16.54
N SER A 58 -11.27 -16.56 -15.22
CA SER A 58 -11.31 -17.74 -14.33
C SER A 58 -12.49 -17.65 -13.35
N ALA A 59 -13.18 -18.77 -13.13
CA ALA A 59 -14.26 -18.86 -12.15
C ALA A 59 -13.80 -18.40 -10.75
N ALA A 60 -14.64 -17.55 -10.13
CA ALA A 60 -14.45 -16.94 -8.82
C ALA A 60 -13.98 -17.95 -7.77
N GLY A 61 -12.90 -17.60 -7.06
CA GLY A 61 -12.34 -18.39 -5.96
C GLY A 61 -10.97 -17.88 -5.53
N ILE A 62 -10.61 -18.16 -4.28
CA ILE A 62 -9.31 -17.83 -3.69
C ILE A 62 -8.19 -18.49 -4.50
N LYS A 63 -7.16 -17.71 -4.84
CA LYS A 63 -5.96 -18.19 -5.54
C LYS A 63 -4.81 -18.33 -4.55
N GLU A 64 -4.04 -19.39 -4.71
CA GLU A 64 -2.84 -19.65 -3.93
C GLU A 64 -1.61 -19.33 -4.77
N HIS A 65 -0.65 -18.61 -4.19
CA HIS A 65 0.60 -18.22 -4.81
C HIS A 65 1.76 -18.71 -3.95
N ALA A 66 2.69 -19.44 -4.57
CA ALA A 66 3.86 -19.95 -3.88
C ALA A 66 4.86 -18.84 -3.50
N THR A 67 4.89 -17.74 -4.25
CA THR A 67 5.73 -16.58 -3.99
C THR A 67 5.01 -15.31 -4.41
N ALA A 68 5.45 -14.19 -3.85
CA ALA A 68 5.03 -12.86 -4.25
C ALA A 68 6.19 -11.90 -4.02
N ASP A 69 6.42 -10.98 -4.97
CA ASP A 69 7.50 -10.00 -4.88
C ASP A 69 6.95 -8.58 -4.95
N VAL A 70 7.50 -7.68 -4.13
CA VAL A 70 7.08 -6.29 -4.05
C VAL A 70 8.23 -5.32 -4.26
N ASP A 71 8.06 -4.43 -5.24
CA ASP A 71 8.95 -3.28 -5.45
C ASP A 71 8.19 -2.00 -5.06
N LEU A 72 8.51 -1.46 -3.88
CA LEU A 72 7.80 -0.32 -3.28
C LEU A 72 8.64 0.95 -3.32
N PHE A 73 8.01 2.05 -3.74
CA PHE A 73 8.59 3.38 -3.76
C PHE A 73 7.57 4.43 -3.31
N THR A 74 8.08 5.57 -2.84
CA THR A 74 7.24 6.68 -2.39
C THR A 74 7.22 7.79 -3.42
N HIS A 75 6.03 8.30 -3.75
CA HIS A 75 5.88 9.49 -4.57
C HIS A 75 5.02 10.51 -3.83
N GLY A 76 5.66 11.56 -3.31
CA GLY A 76 4.95 12.52 -2.45
C GLY A 76 4.77 11.94 -1.04
N SER A 77 3.52 11.90 -0.59
CA SER A 77 3.07 11.24 0.65
C SER A 77 2.30 9.94 0.35
N ASP A 78 2.42 9.42 -0.87
CA ASP A 78 1.78 8.17 -1.28
C ASP A 78 2.80 7.03 -1.32
N LEU A 79 2.40 5.86 -0.83
CA LEU A 79 3.08 4.60 -1.09
C LEU A 79 2.61 4.01 -2.42
N ARG A 80 3.54 3.62 -3.28
CA ARG A 80 3.27 3.01 -4.59
C ARG A 80 4.21 1.84 -4.79
N GLY A 81 3.90 0.98 -5.74
CA GLY A 81 4.78 -0.12 -6.07
C GLY A 81 4.23 -1.06 -7.13
N TYR A 82 5.03 -2.07 -7.42
CA TYR A 82 4.67 -3.20 -8.26
C TYR A 82 4.59 -4.44 -7.39
N LEU A 83 3.57 -5.25 -7.63
CA LEU A 83 3.40 -6.57 -7.05
C LEU A 83 3.42 -7.59 -8.17
N SER A 84 4.25 -8.61 -8.04
CA SER A 84 4.33 -9.72 -8.98
C SER A 84 3.91 -11.02 -8.30
N LEU A 85 3.02 -11.77 -8.95
CA LEU A 85 2.54 -13.09 -8.53
C LEU A 85 2.83 -14.16 -9.59
N GLY A 86 3.69 -13.85 -10.57
CA GLY A 86 3.93 -14.69 -11.76
C GLY A 86 2.95 -14.48 -12.92
N GLU A 87 1.64 -14.40 -12.65
CA GLU A 87 0.61 -14.06 -13.66
C GLU A 87 0.08 -12.61 -13.50
N THR A 88 -0.45 -12.02 -14.58
CA THR A 88 -0.87 -10.61 -14.61
C THR A 88 -2.22 -10.38 -13.90
N VAL A 89 -2.24 -9.39 -13.00
CA VAL A 89 -3.43 -8.93 -12.25
C VAL A 89 -4.05 -7.70 -12.91
N HIS A 90 -5.38 -7.65 -13.04
CA HIS A 90 -6.12 -6.52 -13.62
C HIS A 90 -7.25 -5.97 -12.72
N ASP A 91 -7.13 -6.08 -11.39
CA ASP A 91 -8.09 -5.49 -10.45
C ASP A 91 -7.47 -5.20 -9.07
N ARG A 92 -8.25 -4.63 -8.13
CA ARG A 92 -7.93 -4.55 -6.70
C ARG A 92 -7.96 -5.97 -6.11
N VAL A 93 -6.90 -6.32 -5.39
CA VAL A 93 -6.71 -7.65 -4.81
C VAL A 93 -6.35 -7.52 -3.33
N ARG A 94 -6.90 -8.42 -2.51
CA ARG A 94 -6.53 -8.64 -1.11
C ARG A 94 -5.60 -9.84 -1.01
N PHE A 95 -4.73 -9.80 -0.01
CA PHE A 95 -3.81 -10.89 0.29
C PHE A 95 -3.89 -11.29 1.76
N ALA A 96 -3.79 -12.58 2.00
CA ALA A 96 -3.69 -13.15 3.34
C ALA A 96 -2.69 -14.31 3.36
N ARG A 97 -2.22 -14.65 4.56
CA ARG A 97 -1.43 -15.87 4.80
C ARG A 97 -2.34 -17.08 5.08
N ASP A 98 -3.60 -16.83 5.41
CA ASP A 98 -4.65 -17.84 5.62
C ASP A 98 -5.85 -17.49 4.72
N PRO A 99 -6.40 -18.44 3.94
CA PRO A 99 -7.56 -18.18 3.09
C PRO A 99 -8.83 -17.83 3.88
N GLU A 100 -8.94 -18.19 5.16
CA GLU A 100 -10.08 -17.82 6.01
C GLU A 100 -10.06 -16.33 6.42
N GLU A 101 -8.95 -15.61 6.19
CA GLU A 101 -8.78 -14.18 6.49
C GLU A 101 -9.11 -13.24 5.31
N LEU A 102 -9.56 -13.78 4.15
CA LEU A 102 -9.87 -13.01 2.93
C LEU A 102 -11.30 -12.43 2.87
#